data_AF-A0A4R8WMF0-F1
#
_entry.id   AF-A0A4R8WMF0-F1
#
_cell.length_a   1.000
_cell.length_b   1.000
_cell.length_c   1.000
_cell.angle_alpha   90.00
_cell.angle_beta   90.00
_cell.angle_gamma   90.00
#
_symmetry.space_group_name_H-M   'P 1'
#
loop_
_entity.id
_entity.type
_entity.pdbx_description
1 polymer ?
#
loop_
_entity_poly.entity_id
_entity_poly.type
_entity_poly.pdbx_seq_one_letter_code
_entity_poly.pdbx_strand_id
1 'polypeptide(L)'
;MSMTTRSGPLRPALVARRAVLGGMIGVLALLALSGCAWPQSSAGGSGAPGAPDLHGSLVVDTEPFSQLTPGQCTDISANTVVYDTVDILDCGSPHGSEVYNTFTFPAGDYPSTAQLNSVGESRCGAAFDSGVPSWLTYIWFNPTEEEWAVGDRFVACLAIDANDRALSAPLATLASQGPFSRFDLGALTPALGVVLTATAGIVFVSFLAGYLLLAASLATLFRKTGIPSWKAWVPFLQTWTLLRLGGQSGNWVWLGLVPGGNVVSSVFVYIGMYRIGIAFRKDSGMLVLGMFLPFVWAIILGGRDEQYAPELLAMHGYPPPLEGYGSASRPAQF
;
A
#
# COMPACT_ATOMS: atom_id res chain seq x y z
N MET A 1 46.26 -29.98 52.36
CA MET A 1 44.96 -29.33 52.03
C MET A 1 45.09 -28.75 50.63
N SER A 2 44.58 -29.44 49.61
CA SER A 2 44.50 -28.91 48.24
C SER A 2 43.07 -29.09 47.76
N MET A 3 42.40 -27.97 47.51
CA MET A 3 40.99 -27.89 47.15
C MET A 3 40.89 -27.85 45.62
N THR A 4 40.40 -28.93 45.01
CA THR A 4 40.12 -29.02 43.58
C THR A 4 38.74 -28.45 43.29
N THR A 5 38.68 -27.30 42.61
CA THR A 5 37.44 -26.70 42.09
C THR A 5 37.04 -27.39 40.78
N ARG A 6 35.89 -28.08 40.78
CA ARG A 6 35.28 -28.69 39.59
C ARG A 6 34.27 -27.70 39.00
N SER A 7 34.54 -27.16 37.82
CA SER A 7 33.62 -26.33 37.03
C SER A 7 32.57 -27.22 36.35
N GLY A 8 31.30 -27.05 36.71
CA GLY A 8 30.16 -27.68 36.02
C GLY A 8 29.69 -26.83 34.83
N PRO A 9 29.09 -27.43 33.79
CA PRO A 9 28.62 -26.69 32.62
C PRO A 9 27.42 -25.82 32.96
N LEU A 10 27.40 -24.62 32.38
CA LEU A 10 26.33 -23.63 32.51
C LEU A 10 24.97 -24.22 32.07
N ARG A 11 23.97 -24.08 32.94
CA ARG A 11 22.61 -24.62 32.79
C ARG A 11 21.88 -24.01 31.57
N PRO A 12 21.23 -24.82 30.70
CA PRO A 12 20.49 -24.34 29.52
C PRO A 12 19.21 -23.52 29.83
N ALA A 13 18.87 -23.32 31.10
CA ALA A 13 17.63 -22.68 31.53
C ALA A 13 17.59 -21.15 31.35
N LEU A 14 18.73 -20.49 31.17
CA LEU A 14 18.81 -19.03 31.05
C LEU A 14 18.57 -18.49 29.63
N VAL A 15 18.70 -19.35 28.60
CA VAL A 15 18.48 -18.95 27.19
C VAL A 15 16.98 -18.81 26.87
N ALA A 16 16.12 -19.62 27.50
CA ALA A 16 14.68 -19.63 27.24
C ALA A 16 13.92 -18.40 27.77
N ARG A 17 14.44 -17.71 28.80
CA ARG A 17 13.79 -16.52 29.40
C ARG A 17 13.91 -15.25 28.55
N ARG A 18 14.92 -15.15 27.67
CA ARG A 18 15.15 -13.96 26.83
C ARG A 18 14.34 -13.95 25.53
N ALA A 19 13.83 -15.10 25.07
CA ALA A 19 13.03 -15.20 23.85
C ALA A 19 11.57 -14.73 24.02
N VAL A 20 11.04 -14.72 25.25
CA VAL A 20 9.63 -14.37 25.51
C VAL A 20 9.37 -12.86 25.46
N LEU A 21 10.37 -12.01 25.76
CA LEU A 21 10.25 -10.56 25.67
C LEU A 21 10.47 -9.99 24.25
N GLY A 22 11.19 -10.71 23.37
CA GLY A 22 11.43 -10.26 21.99
C GLY A 22 10.21 -10.40 21.06
N GLY A 23 9.28 -11.31 21.38
CA GLY A 23 8.10 -11.57 20.54
C GLY A 23 7.01 -10.50 20.60
N MET A 24 6.90 -9.75 21.70
CA MET A 24 5.84 -8.72 21.87
C MET A 24 6.16 -7.38 21.19
N ILE A 25 7.44 -7.08 20.94
CA ILE A 25 7.86 -5.83 20.28
C ILE A 25 7.76 -5.94 18.75
N GLY A 26 7.91 -7.14 18.19
CA GLY A 26 7.84 -7.36 16.73
C GLY A 26 6.44 -7.21 16.12
N VAL A 27 5.38 -7.46 16.90
CA VAL A 27 3.99 -7.45 16.37
C VAL A 27 3.35 -6.05 16.43
N LEU A 28 3.78 -5.18 17.34
CA LEU A 28 3.28 -3.78 17.44
C LEU A 28 4.08 -2.78 16.60
N ALA A 29 5.33 -3.09 16.22
CA ALA A 29 6.16 -2.20 15.39
C ALA A 29 5.85 -2.27 13.87
N LEU A 30 5.13 -3.29 13.41
CA LEU A 30 4.84 -3.48 11.98
C LEU A 30 3.61 -2.72 11.48
N LEU A 31 2.78 -2.17 12.37
CA LEU A 31 1.67 -1.27 11.99
C LEU A 31 2.09 0.20 11.86
N ALA A 32 3.32 0.56 12.26
CA ALA A 32 3.82 1.94 12.22
C ALA A 32 4.77 2.24 11.03
N LEU A 33 5.21 1.23 10.27
CA LEU A 33 6.11 1.41 9.13
C LEU A 33 5.39 1.57 7.78
N SER A 34 4.06 1.40 7.74
CA SER A 34 3.25 1.73 6.56
C SER A 34 3.01 3.23 6.37
N GLY A 35 3.51 4.08 7.27
CA GLY A 35 3.24 5.52 7.27
C GLY A 35 4.11 6.39 6.36
N CYS A 36 5.30 5.95 5.93
CA CYS A 36 6.22 6.80 5.13
C CYS A 36 7.09 5.97 4.18
N ALA A 37 6.49 5.35 3.16
CA ALA A 37 7.23 4.98 1.96
C ALA A 37 6.73 5.86 0.80
N TRP A 38 7.14 7.13 0.83
CA TRP A 38 7.02 7.98 -0.35
C TRP A 38 7.83 7.32 -1.47
N PRO A 39 7.31 7.21 -2.70
CA PRO A 39 8.15 6.84 -3.82
C PRO A 39 9.20 7.95 -3.96
N GLN A 40 10.47 7.58 -3.74
CA GLN A 40 11.59 8.38 -4.18
C GLN A 40 11.56 8.29 -5.71
N SER A 41 10.89 9.24 -6.35
CA SER A 41 11.00 9.46 -7.78
C SER A 41 12.47 9.74 -8.07
N SER A 42 13.19 8.72 -8.53
CA SER A 42 14.49 8.87 -9.16
C SER A 42 14.27 9.67 -10.44
N ALA A 43 14.38 10.99 -10.31
CA ALA A 43 14.54 11.92 -11.42
C ALA A 43 15.85 11.56 -12.14
N GLY A 44 15.74 10.73 -13.16
CA GLY A 44 16.82 10.38 -14.07
C GLY A 44 16.47 10.89 -15.46
N GLY A 45 16.60 12.21 -15.64
CA GLY A 45 16.39 12.90 -16.90
C GLY A 45 16.89 14.33 -16.75
N SER A 46 18.14 14.56 -17.13
CA SER A 46 18.78 15.88 -17.16
C SER A 46 18.21 16.72 -18.32
N GLY A 47 16.96 17.15 -18.18
CA GLY A 47 16.41 18.28 -18.93
C GLY A 47 16.76 19.59 -18.22
N ALA A 48 16.96 20.67 -18.97
CA ALA A 48 17.06 22.00 -18.39
C ALA A 48 15.79 22.29 -17.54
N PRO A 49 15.90 22.92 -16.36
CA PRO A 49 14.72 23.28 -15.59
C PRO A 49 13.85 24.25 -16.41
N GLY A 50 12.68 23.77 -16.84
CA GLY A 50 11.70 24.56 -17.60
C GLY A 50 11.73 24.37 -19.12
N ALA A 51 12.07 23.16 -19.60
CA ALA A 51 11.75 22.71 -20.96
C ALA A 51 10.96 21.38 -20.90
N PRO A 52 9.99 21.15 -21.79
CA PRO A 52 9.26 19.89 -21.88
C PRO A 52 10.20 18.69 -22.10
N ASP A 53 9.91 17.56 -21.47
CA ASP A 53 10.62 16.30 -21.78
C ASP A 53 10.09 15.72 -23.11
N LEU A 54 10.86 15.96 -24.17
CA LEU A 54 10.57 15.52 -25.54
C LEU A 54 11.26 14.19 -25.88
N HIS A 55 11.65 13.39 -24.88
CA HIS A 55 12.23 12.08 -25.16
C HIS A 55 11.21 11.17 -25.88
N GLY A 56 11.59 10.67 -27.06
CA GLY A 56 10.72 9.82 -27.87
C GLY A 56 9.83 10.57 -28.87
N SER A 57 10.01 11.89 -29.02
CA SER A 57 9.42 12.65 -30.13
C SER A 57 9.86 12.11 -31.49
N LEU A 58 8.94 12.09 -32.45
CA LEU A 58 9.20 11.71 -33.83
C LEU A 58 9.12 12.95 -34.73
N VAL A 59 10.26 13.38 -35.28
CA VAL A 59 10.29 14.45 -36.30
C VAL A 59 9.74 13.90 -37.61
N VAL A 60 8.73 14.56 -38.16
CA VAL A 60 8.08 14.21 -39.43
C VAL A 60 8.48 15.16 -40.56
N ASP A 61 8.83 16.40 -40.24
CA ASP A 61 9.29 17.40 -41.20
C ASP A 61 10.09 18.52 -40.50
N THR A 62 10.72 19.39 -41.29
CA THR A 62 11.37 20.61 -40.80
C THR A 62 11.01 21.76 -41.73
N GLU A 63 10.30 22.76 -41.22
CA GLU A 63 9.71 23.84 -42.02
C GLU A 63 10.14 25.23 -41.53
N PRO A 64 10.20 26.25 -42.40
CA PRO A 64 10.40 27.63 -41.97
C PRO A 64 9.25 28.09 -41.05
N PHE A 65 9.55 28.93 -40.06
CA PHE A 65 8.54 29.41 -39.11
C PHE A 65 7.31 30.04 -39.79
N SER A 66 7.52 30.78 -40.89
CA SER A 66 6.44 31.43 -41.64
C SER A 66 5.59 30.52 -42.52
N GLN A 67 5.91 29.22 -42.57
CA GLN A 67 5.14 28.20 -43.26
C GLN A 67 4.33 27.32 -42.32
N LEU A 68 4.35 27.62 -41.01
CA LEU A 68 3.55 26.89 -40.04
C LEU A 68 2.05 27.00 -40.38
N THR A 69 1.35 25.89 -40.22
CA THR A 69 -0.08 25.75 -40.49
C THR A 69 -0.80 25.16 -39.28
N PRO A 70 -2.08 25.52 -39.05
CA PRO A 70 -2.85 24.93 -37.97
C PRO A 70 -2.90 23.40 -38.02
N GLY A 71 -2.70 22.75 -36.87
CA GLY A 71 -2.62 21.30 -36.70
C GLY A 71 -1.20 20.72 -36.70
N GLN A 72 -0.17 21.54 -36.94
CA GLN A 72 1.22 21.09 -36.82
C GLN A 72 1.69 21.13 -35.37
N CYS A 73 2.31 20.03 -34.94
CA CYS A 73 2.94 19.90 -33.63
C CYS A 73 4.43 20.22 -33.73
N THR A 74 4.98 20.93 -32.75
CA THR A 74 6.35 21.42 -32.79
C THR A 74 7.06 21.19 -31.46
N ASP A 75 8.38 21.33 -31.44
CA ASP A 75 9.19 21.34 -30.22
C ASP A 75 9.17 22.70 -29.49
N ILE A 76 8.45 23.70 -30.02
CA ILE A 76 8.34 25.03 -29.42
C ILE A 76 7.60 24.95 -28.08
N SER A 77 8.17 25.62 -27.08
CA SER A 77 7.69 25.73 -25.70
C SER A 77 7.68 27.20 -25.26
N ALA A 78 7.26 27.48 -24.03
CA ALA A 78 7.16 28.86 -23.53
C ALA A 78 8.49 29.65 -23.57
N ASN A 79 9.63 28.94 -23.50
CA ASN A 79 10.97 29.54 -23.46
C ASN A 79 11.77 29.29 -24.75
N THR A 80 11.15 28.72 -25.78
CA THR A 80 11.86 28.44 -27.04
C THR A 80 12.12 29.74 -27.80
N VAL A 81 13.37 29.92 -28.24
CA VAL A 81 13.73 30.97 -29.19
C VAL A 81 13.81 30.33 -30.57
N VAL A 82 12.97 30.78 -31.50
CA VAL A 82 12.93 30.30 -32.88
C VAL A 82 13.81 31.20 -33.75
N TYR A 83 14.68 30.61 -34.57
CA TYR A 83 15.66 31.36 -35.36
C TYR A 83 15.47 31.26 -36.87
N ASP A 84 14.98 30.14 -37.42
CA ASP A 84 14.86 29.98 -38.88
C ASP A 84 13.83 28.88 -39.22
N THR A 85 14.17 27.64 -38.84
CA THR A 85 13.34 26.46 -39.06
C THR A 85 12.82 25.87 -37.75
N VAL A 86 11.70 25.17 -37.85
CA VAL A 86 11.02 24.49 -36.75
C VAL A 86 10.84 23.03 -37.11
N ASP A 87 11.15 22.14 -36.17
CA ASP A 87 10.87 20.72 -36.33
C ASP A 87 9.37 20.46 -36.14
N ILE A 88 8.76 19.84 -37.14
CA ILE A 88 7.40 19.36 -37.08
C ILE A 88 7.44 17.94 -36.52
N LEU A 89 6.74 17.72 -35.42
CA LEU A 89 6.67 16.46 -34.70
C LEU A 89 5.36 15.72 -34.99
N ASP A 90 5.37 14.39 -34.91
CA ASP A 90 4.15 13.59 -34.89
C ASP A 90 3.35 13.93 -33.63
N CYS A 91 2.12 14.41 -33.80
CA CYS A 91 1.25 14.83 -32.69
C CYS A 91 0.85 13.68 -31.74
N GLY A 92 1.03 12.41 -32.12
CA GLY A 92 0.85 11.25 -31.25
C GLY A 92 2.10 10.90 -30.43
N SER A 93 3.24 11.52 -30.74
CA SER A 93 4.46 11.48 -29.94
C SER A 93 4.56 12.70 -29.00
N PRO A 94 5.41 12.67 -27.96
CA PRO A 94 5.66 13.85 -27.13
C PRO A 94 6.04 15.06 -27.99
N HIS A 95 5.43 16.23 -27.75
CA HIS A 95 5.74 17.48 -28.45
C HIS A 95 5.54 18.69 -27.52
N GLY A 96 6.14 19.83 -27.87
CA GLY A 96 6.12 21.04 -27.05
C GLY A 96 4.83 21.85 -27.20
N SER A 97 4.32 21.96 -28.43
CA SER A 97 3.14 22.76 -28.74
C SER A 97 2.42 22.32 -30.01
N GLU A 98 1.17 22.77 -30.18
CA GLU A 98 0.43 22.65 -31.44
C GLU A 98 0.01 24.03 -31.96
N VAL A 99 0.28 24.29 -33.23
CA VAL A 99 -0.19 25.50 -33.92
C VAL A 99 -1.70 25.39 -34.09
N TYR A 100 -2.47 26.28 -33.47
CA TYR A 100 -3.94 26.25 -33.59
C TYR A 100 -4.49 27.37 -34.47
N ASN A 101 -3.72 28.44 -34.68
CA ASN A 101 -4.11 29.56 -35.52
C ASN A 101 -2.86 30.28 -36.07
N THR A 102 -2.99 30.85 -37.26
CA THR A 102 -1.95 31.68 -37.87
C THR A 102 -2.60 32.88 -38.55
N PHE A 103 -1.87 33.99 -38.65
CA PHE A 103 -2.30 35.15 -39.42
C PHE A 103 -1.10 36.00 -39.89
N THR A 104 -1.37 36.94 -40.78
CA THR A 104 -0.34 37.86 -41.29
C THR A 104 -0.75 39.30 -41.00
N PHE A 105 0.16 40.12 -40.50
CA PHE A 105 -0.09 41.55 -40.37
C PHE A 105 -0.23 42.22 -41.75
N PRO A 106 -1.09 43.26 -41.88
CA PRO A 106 -1.18 44.04 -43.10
C PRO A 106 0.16 44.72 -43.41
N ALA A 107 0.42 44.99 -44.69
CA ALA A 107 1.61 45.74 -45.09
C ALA A 107 1.57 47.18 -44.54
N GLY A 108 2.74 47.72 -44.22
CA GLY A 108 2.90 49.07 -43.65
C GLY A 108 4.23 49.21 -42.92
N ASP A 109 4.37 50.31 -42.17
CA ASP A 109 5.54 50.53 -41.30
C ASP A 109 5.55 49.53 -40.13
N TYR A 110 6.74 49.14 -39.67
CA TYR A 110 6.91 48.23 -38.54
C TYR A 110 6.31 48.86 -37.26
N PRO A 111 5.28 48.24 -36.65
CA PRO A 111 4.69 48.76 -35.42
C PRO A 111 5.65 48.64 -34.24
N SER A 112 5.35 49.34 -33.15
CA SER A 112 6.06 49.09 -31.89
C SER A 112 5.83 47.66 -31.39
N THR A 113 6.81 47.09 -30.71
CA THR A 113 6.71 45.73 -30.13
C THR A 113 5.52 45.58 -29.19
N ALA A 114 5.16 46.64 -28.45
CA ALA A 114 3.97 46.66 -27.60
C ALA A 114 2.66 46.53 -28.41
N GLN A 115 2.59 47.15 -29.59
CA GLN A 115 1.43 47.03 -30.49
C GLN A 115 1.36 45.63 -31.10
N LEU A 116 2.49 45.07 -31.56
CA LEU A 116 2.54 43.69 -32.06
C LEU A 116 2.08 42.69 -30.99
N ASN A 117 2.60 42.82 -29.76
CA ASN A 117 2.20 41.97 -28.64
C ASN A 117 0.71 42.09 -28.31
N SER A 118 0.19 43.31 -28.23
CA SER A 118 -1.25 43.52 -27.95
C SER A 118 -2.15 42.91 -29.04
N VAL A 119 -1.76 42.99 -30.31
CA VAL A 119 -2.53 42.39 -31.41
C VAL A 119 -2.40 40.87 -31.41
N GLY A 120 -1.19 40.34 -31.21
CA GLY A 120 -0.93 38.90 -31.09
C GLY A 120 -1.75 38.27 -29.98
N GLU A 121 -1.64 38.81 -28.76
CA GLU A 121 -2.39 38.36 -27.60
C GLU A 121 -3.90 38.38 -27.84
N SER A 122 -4.43 39.48 -28.37
CA SER A 122 -5.86 39.64 -28.60
C SER A 122 -6.39 38.68 -29.66
N ARG A 123 -5.69 38.50 -30.79
CA ARG A 123 -6.14 37.64 -31.89
C ARG A 123 -5.95 36.16 -31.59
N CYS A 124 -4.80 35.78 -31.01
CA CYS A 124 -4.56 34.41 -30.59
C CYS A 124 -5.54 34.01 -29.47
N GLY A 125 -5.69 34.85 -28.44
CA GLY A 125 -6.63 34.59 -27.36
C GLY A 125 -8.09 34.49 -27.83
N ALA A 126 -8.50 35.30 -28.81
CA ALA A 126 -9.84 35.19 -29.40
C ALA A 126 -10.04 33.92 -30.25
N ALA A 127 -8.98 33.41 -30.87
CA ALA A 127 -9.00 32.17 -31.65
C ALA A 127 -8.86 30.91 -30.77
N PHE A 128 -8.39 31.05 -29.54
CA PHE A 128 -8.22 29.93 -28.60
C PHE A 128 -9.60 29.48 -28.09
N ASP A 129 -10.04 28.29 -28.52
CA ASP A 129 -11.39 27.77 -28.30
C ASP A 129 -11.72 27.60 -26.81
N SER A 130 -12.94 27.98 -26.40
CA SER A 130 -13.52 27.68 -25.09
C SER A 130 -13.63 26.19 -24.74
N GLY A 131 -13.51 25.30 -25.73
CA GLY A 131 -13.52 23.84 -25.57
C GLY A 131 -12.18 23.23 -25.15
N VAL A 132 -11.09 24.01 -25.13
CA VAL A 132 -9.79 23.50 -24.69
C VAL A 132 -9.73 23.35 -23.17
N PRO A 133 -9.04 22.32 -22.64
CA PRO A 133 -8.91 22.14 -21.20
C PRO A 133 -8.18 23.31 -20.53
N SER A 134 -8.59 23.65 -19.29
CA SER A 134 -8.03 24.78 -18.52
C SER A 134 -6.54 24.65 -18.12
N TRP A 135 -5.93 23.50 -18.39
CA TRP A 135 -4.51 23.26 -18.16
C TRP A 135 -3.66 23.53 -19.40
N LEU A 136 -4.30 23.78 -20.55
CA LEU A 136 -3.65 24.37 -21.71
C LEU A 136 -3.68 25.89 -21.60
N THR A 137 -2.64 26.51 -22.13
CA THR A 137 -2.56 27.95 -22.37
C THR A 137 -2.06 28.18 -23.79
N TYR A 138 -2.03 29.43 -24.22
CA TYR A 138 -1.49 29.81 -25.52
C TYR A 138 -0.28 30.73 -25.39
N ILE A 139 0.57 30.67 -26.41
CA ILE A 139 1.66 31.62 -26.67
C ILE A 139 1.57 32.09 -28.12
N TRP A 140 2.25 33.18 -28.43
CA TRP A 140 2.32 33.72 -29.78
C TRP A 140 3.73 34.22 -30.09
N PHE A 141 4.10 34.15 -31.37
CA PHE A 141 5.35 34.70 -31.89
C PHE A 141 5.01 35.77 -32.92
N ASN A 142 5.55 36.96 -32.70
CA ASN A 142 5.39 38.10 -33.61
C ASN A 142 6.57 38.18 -34.58
N PRO A 143 6.37 38.74 -35.78
CA PRO A 143 7.47 38.98 -36.71
C PRO A 143 8.44 40.00 -36.11
N THR A 144 9.72 39.79 -36.35
CA THR A 144 10.82 40.70 -36.05
C THR A 144 10.88 41.84 -37.06
N GLU A 145 11.65 42.88 -36.75
CA GLU A 145 11.89 43.99 -37.68
C GLU A 145 12.63 43.53 -38.95
N GLU A 146 13.52 42.55 -38.83
CA GLU A 146 14.26 41.96 -39.94
C GLU A 146 13.35 41.18 -40.89
N GLU A 147 12.47 40.33 -40.34
CA GLU A 147 11.43 39.62 -41.10
C GLU A 147 10.48 40.60 -41.79
N TRP A 148 10.07 41.66 -41.08
CA TRP A 148 9.22 42.70 -41.65
C TRP A 148 9.86 43.42 -42.84
N ALA A 149 11.16 43.69 -42.77
CA ALA A 149 11.91 44.37 -43.83
C ALA A 149 11.97 43.54 -45.13
N VAL A 150 11.93 42.21 -45.03
CA VAL A 150 11.86 41.31 -46.19
C VAL A 150 10.41 40.92 -46.57
N GLY A 151 9.43 41.50 -45.88
CA GLY A 151 8.01 41.35 -46.18
C GLY A 151 7.31 40.21 -45.45
N ASP A 152 8.00 39.51 -44.55
CA ASP A 152 7.43 38.49 -43.68
C ASP A 152 6.77 39.15 -42.46
N ARG A 153 5.49 38.89 -42.30
CA ARG A 153 4.61 39.50 -41.30
C ARG A 153 3.78 38.44 -40.57
N PHE A 154 4.27 37.21 -40.60
CA PHE A 154 3.58 36.02 -40.13
C PHE A 154 3.54 35.95 -38.60
N VAL A 155 2.44 35.43 -38.08
CA VAL A 155 2.21 35.16 -36.66
C VAL A 155 1.68 33.74 -36.53
N ALA A 156 2.29 32.96 -35.63
CA ALA A 156 1.74 31.69 -35.17
C ALA A 156 1.23 31.81 -33.74
N CYS A 157 0.05 31.25 -33.50
CA CYS A 157 -0.52 31.03 -32.18
C CYS A 157 -0.38 29.55 -31.84
N LEU A 158 0.30 29.25 -30.73
CA LEU A 158 0.60 27.88 -30.32
C LEU A 158 -0.06 27.55 -28.98
N ALA A 159 -0.63 26.36 -28.87
CA ALA A 159 -1.18 25.81 -27.65
C ALA A 159 -0.09 25.02 -26.92
N ILE A 160 0.09 25.27 -25.62
CA ILE A 160 1.08 24.62 -24.76
C ILE A 160 0.43 24.16 -23.45
N ASP A 161 1.08 23.25 -22.72
CA ASP A 161 0.73 22.98 -21.33
C ASP A 161 1.10 24.19 -20.45
N ALA A 162 0.20 24.62 -19.55
CA ALA A 162 0.41 25.77 -18.68
C ALA A 162 1.57 25.60 -17.67
N ASN A 163 2.05 24.38 -17.50
CA ASN A 163 3.22 24.04 -16.67
C ASN A 163 4.40 23.57 -17.53
N ASP A 164 4.38 23.85 -18.84
CA ASP A 164 5.45 23.56 -19.79
C ASP A 164 5.83 22.06 -19.87
N ARG A 165 4.81 21.20 -19.79
CA ARG A 165 4.92 19.75 -19.99
C ARG A 165 4.73 19.39 -21.46
N ALA A 166 5.31 18.27 -21.87
CA ALA A 166 5.10 17.75 -23.22
C ALA A 166 3.64 17.32 -23.40
N LEU A 167 3.05 17.72 -24.52
CA LEU A 167 1.78 17.22 -25.03
C LEU A 167 2.03 15.88 -25.72
N SER A 168 1.05 14.98 -25.71
CA SER A 168 1.18 13.63 -26.30
C SER A 168 0.00 13.24 -27.20
N ALA A 169 -0.86 14.21 -27.50
CA ALA A 169 -1.99 14.05 -28.38
C ALA A 169 -2.33 15.41 -29.00
N PRO A 170 -2.94 15.43 -30.20
CA PRO A 170 -3.33 16.68 -30.83
C PRO A 170 -4.43 17.41 -30.05
N LEU A 171 -4.52 18.72 -30.20
CA LEU A 171 -5.43 19.63 -29.51
C LEU A 171 -6.89 19.20 -29.69
N ALA A 172 -7.26 18.74 -30.89
CA ALA A 172 -8.60 18.19 -31.15
C ALA A 172 -8.92 16.97 -30.26
N THR A 173 -7.93 16.11 -30.04
CA THR A 173 -8.05 14.97 -29.12
C THR A 173 -8.09 15.45 -27.67
N LEU A 174 -7.23 16.39 -27.28
CA LEU A 174 -7.18 16.94 -25.93
C LEU A 174 -8.47 17.69 -25.53
N ALA A 175 -9.09 18.41 -26.47
CA ALA A 175 -10.38 19.07 -26.27
C ALA A 175 -11.53 18.07 -26.08
N SER A 176 -11.44 16.89 -26.70
CA SER A 176 -12.42 15.80 -26.51
C SER A 176 -12.22 15.01 -25.21
N GLN A 177 -11.06 15.17 -24.56
CA GLN A 177 -10.67 14.42 -23.38
C GLN A 177 -11.06 15.18 -22.10
N GLY A 178 -12.06 14.65 -21.39
CA GLY A 178 -12.46 15.18 -20.09
C GLY A 178 -11.31 15.15 -19.05
N PRO A 179 -11.37 15.96 -17.99
CA PRO A 179 -10.28 16.20 -17.03
C PRO A 179 -9.74 14.95 -16.29
N PHE A 180 -10.39 13.80 -16.42
CA PHE A 180 -10.02 12.55 -15.77
C PHE A 180 -9.14 11.61 -16.62
N SER A 181 -8.99 11.82 -17.93
CA SER A 181 -8.18 10.95 -18.80
C SER A 181 -6.67 11.12 -18.59
N ARG A 182 -6.23 12.20 -17.93
CA ARG A 182 -4.82 12.47 -17.61
C ARG A 182 -4.25 11.61 -16.48
N PHE A 183 -5.09 10.89 -15.74
CA PHE A 183 -4.63 9.93 -14.76
C PHE A 183 -4.33 8.62 -15.48
N ASP A 184 -3.08 8.44 -15.92
CA ASP A 184 -2.62 7.15 -16.44
C ASP A 184 -2.55 6.14 -15.29
N LEU A 185 -3.70 5.52 -15.00
CA LEU A 185 -3.82 4.43 -14.03
C LEU A 185 -2.91 3.26 -14.42
N GLY A 186 -2.52 3.13 -15.70
CA GLY A 186 -1.54 2.17 -16.18
C GLY A 186 -0.16 2.38 -15.55
N ALA A 187 0.29 3.62 -15.41
CA ALA A 187 1.56 3.95 -14.73
C ALA A 187 1.55 3.54 -13.24
N LEU A 188 0.39 3.57 -12.58
CA LEU A 188 0.23 3.18 -11.17
C LEU A 188 -0.01 1.66 -10.99
N THR A 189 -0.44 0.94 -12.02
CA THR A 189 -0.78 -0.48 -11.92
C THR A 189 0.36 -1.39 -11.44
N PRO A 190 1.61 -1.30 -11.94
CA PRO A 190 2.67 -2.19 -11.46
C PRO A 190 3.06 -1.86 -10.00
N ALA A 191 3.14 -0.58 -9.64
CA ALA A 191 3.49 -0.14 -8.30
C ALA A 191 2.41 -0.54 -7.27
N LEU A 192 1.13 -0.32 -7.58
CA LEU A 192 0.01 -0.73 -6.74
C LEU A 192 -0.07 -2.26 -6.63
N GLY A 193 0.16 -2.99 -7.73
CA GLY A 193 0.20 -4.46 -7.72
C GLY A 193 1.28 -5.02 -6.79
N VAL A 194 2.50 -4.48 -6.86
CA VAL A 194 3.60 -4.89 -5.97
C VAL A 194 3.29 -4.57 -4.51
N VAL A 195 2.77 -3.36 -4.21
CA VAL A 195 2.44 -2.97 -2.84
C VAL A 195 1.32 -3.84 -2.27
N LEU A 196 0.25 -4.09 -3.04
CA LEU A 196 -0.88 -4.91 -2.60
C LEU A 196 -0.47 -6.37 -2.38
N THR A 197 0.32 -6.94 -3.28
CA THR A 197 0.81 -8.33 -3.15
C THR A 197 1.80 -8.49 -2.00
N ALA A 198 2.74 -7.55 -1.85
CA ALA A 198 3.67 -7.54 -0.71
C ALA A 198 2.93 -7.39 0.61
N THR A 199 1.97 -6.47 0.70
CA THR A 199 1.16 -6.26 1.92
C THR A 199 0.34 -7.50 2.23
N ALA A 200 -0.35 -8.08 1.24
CA ALA A 200 -1.11 -9.31 1.43
C ALA A 200 -0.21 -10.48 1.87
N GLY A 201 1.00 -10.59 1.31
CA GLY A 201 1.99 -11.58 1.70
C GLY A 201 2.47 -11.41 3.15
N ILE A 202 2.79 -10.18 3.55
CA ILE A 202 3.19 -9.86 4.94
C ILE A 202 2.06 -10.18 5.92
N VAL A 203 0.83 -9.79 5.59
CA VAL A 203 -0.36 -10.10 6.40
C VAL A 203 -0.53 -11.61 6.53
N PHE A 204 -0.47 -12.35 5.42
CA PHE A 204 -0.60 -13.82 5.42
C PHE A 204 0.48 -14.49 6.29
N VAL A 205 1.74 -14.10 6.14
CA VAL A 205 2.86 -14.63 6.94
C VAL A 205 2.67 -14.31 8.42
N SER A 206 2.21 -13.10 8.76
CA SER A 206 1.96 -12.69 10.14
C SER A 206 0.84 -13.51 10.79
N PHE A 207 -0.29 -13.71 10.09
CA PHE A 207 -1.39 -14.56 10.54
C PHE A 207 -0.94 -16.02 10.71
N LEU A 208 -0.17 -16.54 9.77
CA LEU A 208 0.37 -17.89 9.83
C LEU A 208 1.31 -18.06 11.04
N ALA A 209 2.24 -17.14 11.25
CA ALA A 209 3.15 -17.16 12.40
C ALA A 209 2.40 -17.10 13.74
N GLY A 210 1.40 -16.21 13.85
CA GLY A 210 0.54 -16.12 15.03
C GLY A 210 -0.25 -17.39 15.31
N TYR A 211 -0.82 -18.01 14.26
CA TYR A 211 -1.52 -19.29 14.37
C TYR A 211 -0.59 -20.42 14.83
N LEU A 212 0.59 -20.55 14.22
CA LEU A 212 1.57 -21.58 14.58
C LEU A 212 2.06 -21.41 16.03
N LEU A 213 2.27 -20.17 16.47
CA LEU A 213 2.63 -19.87 17.86
C LEU A 213 1.52 -20.28 18.83
N LEU A 214 0.26 -19.93 18.52
CA LEU A 214 -0.89 -20.33 19.32
C LEU A 214 -1.05 -21.86 19.35
N ALA A 215 -0.97 -22.53 18.21
CA ALA A 215 -1.06 -23.98 18.12
C ALA A 215 0.05 -24.68 18.92
N ALA A 216 1.29 -24.20 18.82
CA ALA A 216 2.41 -24.73 19.60
C ALA A 216 2.21 -24.50 21.11
N SER A 217 1.71 -23.33 21.52
CA SER A 217 1.40 -23.05 22.92
C SER A 217 0.30 -23.96 23.47
N LEU A 218 -0.80 -24.15 22.73
CA LEU A 218 -1.89 -25.06 23.10
C LEU A 218 -1.44 -26.52 23.09
N ALA A 219 -0.51 -26.92 22.22
CA ALA A 219 0.07 -28.26 22.25
C ALA A 219 0.77 -28.54 23.59
N THR A 220 1.42 -27.53 24.21
CA THR A 220 2.01 -27.70 25.55
C THR A 220 0.96 -27.89 26.63
N LEU A 221 -0.13 -27.12 26.59
CA LEU A 221 -1.28 -27.26 27.48
C LEU A 221 -1.95 -28.64 27.33
N PHE A 222 -2.20 -29.07 26.09
CA PHE A 222 -2.84 -30.35 25.81
C PHE A 222 -2.01 -31.53 26.31
N ARG A 223 -0.70 -31.53 26.06
CA ARG A 223 0.22 -32.54 26.63
C ARG A 223 0.08 -32.64 28.14
N LYS A 224 -0.02 -31.51 28.81
CA LYS A 224 -0.10 -31.45 30.26
C LYS A 224 -1.41 -31.99 30.82
N THR A 225 -2.50 -31.82 30.09
CA THR A 225 -3.82 -32.37 30.44
C THR A 225 -4.02 -33.81 29.96
N GLY A 226 -3.01 -34.44 29.35
CA GLY A 226 -3.10 -35.79 28.77
C GLY A 226 -3.85 -35.89 27.45
N ILE A 227 -4.08 -34.77 26.76
CA ILE A 227 -4.70 -34.71 25.44
C ILE A 227 -3.61 -34.86 24.37
N PRO A 228 -3.86 -35.61 23.28
CA PRO A 228 -2.93 -35.69 22.15
C PRO A 228 -2.61 -34.30 21.55
N SER A 229 -1.34 -33.89 21.59
CA SER A 229 -0.89 -32.55 21.18
C SER A 229 -1.18 -32.20 19.72
N TRP A 230 -1.26 -33.21 18.84
CA TRP A 230 -1.53 -33.00 17.42
C TRP A 230 -2.88 -32.29 17.18
N LYS A 231 -3.86 -32.47 18.09
CA LYS A 231 -5.17 -31.81 18.01
C LYS A 231 -5.07 -30.29 18.05
N ALA A 232 -4.00 -29.72 18.62
CA ALA A 232 -3.79 -28.27 18.67
C ALA A 232 -3.47 -27.65 17.30
N TRP A 233 -3.01 -28.46 16.33
CA TRP A 233 -2.55 -27.98 15.02
C TRP A 233 -3.65 -27.92 13.95
N VAL A 234 -4.81 -28.50 14.24
CA VAL A 234 -5.97 -28.49 13.34
C VAL A 234 -6.99 -27.47 13.87
N PRO A 235 -7.31 -26.37 13.17
CA PRO A 235 -8.07 -25.25 13.75
C PRO A 235 -9.41 -25.64 14.40
N PHE A 236 -10.17 -26.51 13.72
CA PHE A 236 -11.45 -26.98 14.23
C PHE A 236 -11.30 -27.90 15.44
N LEU A 237 -10.36 -28.85 15.39
CA LEU A 237 -10.11 -29.75 16.52
C LEU A 237 -9.47 -29.01 17.70
N GLN A 238 -8.67 -27.97 17.45
CA GLN A 238 -8.08 -27.13 18.47
C GLN A 238 -9.18 -26.52 19.35
N THR A 239 -10.14 -25.83 18.72
CA THR A 239 -11.26 -25.18 19.42
C THR A 239 -12.22 -26.19 20.04
N TRP A 240 -12.57 -27.24 19.30
CA TRP A 240 -13.41 -28.35 19.78
C TRP A 240 -12.84 -28.98 21.05
N THR A 241 -11.54 -29.27 21.06
CA THR A 241 -10.86 -29.93 22.17
C THR A 241 -10.73 -28.98 23.36
N LEU A 242 -10.48 -27.70 23.12
CA LEU A 242 -10.44 -26.67 24.16
C LEU A 242 -11.79 -26.53 24.88
N LEU A 243 -12.90 -26.53 24.13
CA LEU A 243 -14.26 -26.51 24.69
C LEU A 243 -14.53 -27.75 25.55
N ARG A 244 -14.12 -28.94 25.07
CA ARG A 244 -14.26 -30.19 25.81
C ARG A 244 -13.41 -30.22 27.08
N LEU A 245 -12.20 -29.68 27.04
CA LEU A 245 -11.35 -29.52 28.22
C LEU A 245 -12.01 -28.56 29.24
N GLY A 246 -12.75 -27.55 28.79
CA GLY A 246 -13.56 -26.67 29.64
C GLY A 246 -14.90 -27.28 30.12
N GLY A 247 -15.15 -28.57 29.89
CA GLY A 247 -16.39 -29.25 30.30
C GLY A 247 -17.61 -28.88 29.47
N GLN A 248 -17.42 -28.41 28.24
CA GLN A 248 -18.50 -28.00 27.33
C GLN A 248 -18.56 -28.90 26.09
N SER A 249 -19.72 -28.92 25.42
CA SER A 249 -19.86 -29.64 24.15
C SER A 249 -19.00 -29.00 23.06
N GLY A 250 -18.17 -29.80 22.38
CA GLY A 250 -17.36 -29.32 21.25
C GLY A 250 -18.18 -28.77 20.07
N ASN A 251 -19.46 -29.13 19.97
CA ASN A 251 -20.37 -28.71 18.90
C ASN A 251 -20.52 -27.18 18.77
N TRP A 252 -20.23 -26.40 19.82
CA TRP A 252 -20.25 -24.94 19.73
C TRP A 252 -19.28 -24.39 18.68
N VAL A 253 -18.23 -25.14 18.31
CA VAL A 253 -17.28 -24.74 17.25
C VAL A 253 -17.97 -24.54 15.89
N TRP A 254 -19.06 -25.26 15.61
CA TRP A 254 -19.72 -25.20 14.31
C TRP A 254 -20.44 -23.87 14.08
N LEU A 255 -20.86 -23.18 15.15
CA LEU A 255 -21.39 -21.83 15.04
C LEU A 255 -20.33 -20.84 14.55
N GLY A 256 -19.05 -21.14 14.75
CA GLY A 256 -17.92 -20.36 14.24
C GLY A 256 -17.85 -20.27 12.71
N LEU A 257 -18.48 -21.19 11.98
CA LEU A 257 -18.53 -21.18 10.52
C LEU A 257 -19.62 -20.26 9.96
N VAL A 258 -20.61 -19.89 10.78
CA VAL A 258 -21.72 -19.04 10.37
C VAL A 258 -21.35 -17.60 10.67
N PRO A 259 -21.46 -16.66 9.71
CA PRO A 259 -21.28 -15.24 9.97
C PRO A 259 -22.16 -14.78 11.14
N GLY A 260 -21.56 -14.15 12.16
CA GLY A 260 -22.23 -13.75 13.40
C GLY A 260 -22.36 -14.85 14.47
N GLY A 261 -22.42 -16.12 14.07
CA GLY A 261 -22.39 -17.27 15.00
C GLY A 261 -21.04 -17.47 15.68
N ASN A 262 -19.97 -16.94 15.08
CA ASN A 262 -18.63 -16.89 15.66
C ASN A 262 -18.59 -16.18 17.01
N VAL A 263 -19.43 -15.16 17.24
CA VAL A 263 -19.51 -14.46 18.53
C VAL A 263 -19.95 -15.43 19.63
N VAL A 264 -21.00 -16.23 19.37
CA VAL A 264 -21.51 -17.22 20.32
C VAL A 264 -20.45 -18.28 20.60
N SER A 265 -19.79 -18.81 19.56
CA SER A 265 -18.68 -19.75 19.71
C SER A 265 -17.55 -19.17 20.56
N SER A 266 -17.16 -17.92 20.33
CA SER A 266 -16.11 -17.23 21.10
C SER A 266 -16.49 -17.09 22.57
N VAL A 267 -17.73 -16.73 22.90
CA VAL A 267 -18.22 -16.66 24.28
C VAL A 267 -18.06 -18.00 25.00
N PHE A 268 -18.45 -19.11 24.36
CA PHE A 268 -18.28 -20.44 24.95
C PHE A 268 -16.81 -20.84 25.10
N VAL A 269 -15.95 -20.45 24.15
CA VAL A 269 -14.50 -20.63 24.28
C VAL A 269 -13.96 -19.87 25.50
N TYR A 270 -14.37 -18.62 25.72
CA TYR A 270 -13.94 -17.84 26.89
C TYR A 270 -14.46 -18.41 28.21
N ILE A 271 -15.72 -18.89 28.26
CA ILE A 271 -16.24 -19.63 29.41
C ILE A 271 -15.38 -20.90 29.65
N GLY A 272 -14.93 -21.55 28.58
CA GLY A 272 -14.07 -22.72 28.64
C GLY A 272 -12.70 -22.38 29.21
N MET A 273 -12.08 -21.31 28.72
CA MET A 273 -10.81 -20.80 29.21
C MET A 273 -10.87 -20.39 30.68
N TYR A 274 -11.97 -19.77 31.12
CA TYR A 274 -12.20 -19.41 32.52
C TYR A 274 -12.25 -20.66 33.42
N ARG A 275 -13.03 -21.67 33.00
CA ARG A 275 -13.13 -22.96 33.69
C ARG A 275 -11.79 -23.68 33.75
N ILE A 276 -11.05 -23.72 32.64
CA ILE A 276 -9.70 -24.26 32.60
C ILE A 276 -8.81 -23.53 33.62
N GLY A 277 -8.90 -22.19 33.70
CA GLY A 277 -8.21 -21.40 34.72
C GLY A 277 -8.47 -21.89 36.15
N ILE A 278 -9.73 -22.15 36.51
CA ILE A 278 -10.11 -22.73 37.82
C ILE A 278 -9.44 -24.08 38.05
N ALA A 279 -9.40 -24.95 37.04
CA ALA A 279 -8.72 -26.25 37.13
C ALA A 279 -7.20 -26.14 37.34
N PHE A 280 -6.60 -24.98 37.05
CA PHE A 280 -5.21 -24.65 37.33
C PHE A 280 -5.03 -23.74 38.56
N ARG A 281 -6.07 -23.58 39.40
CA ARG A 281 -6.07 -22.69 40.58
C ARG A 281 -5.77 -21.22 40.23
N LYS A 282 -6.22 -20.76 39.05
CA LYS A 282 -6.06 -19.37 38.58
C LYS A 282 -7.34 -18.57 38.79
N ASP A 283 -7.18 -17.27 38.94
CA ASP A 283 -8.25 -16.29 39.12
C ASP A 283 -8.79 -15.78 37.77
N SER A 284 -9.78 -14.87 37.82
CA SER A 284 -10.36 -14.24 36.62
C SER A 284 -9.37 -13.37 35.85
N GLY A 285 -8.31 -12.86 36.49
CA GLY A 285 -7.24 -12.11 35.81
C GLY A 285 -6.55 -12.96 34.73
N MET A 286 -6.43 -14.27 34.97
CA MET A 286 -5.89 -15.20 33.99
C MET A 286 -6.77 -15.32 32.74
N LEU A 287 -8.10 -15.21 32.86
CA LEU A 287 -8.99 -15.17 31.69
C LEU A 287 -8.74 -13.92 30.84
N VAL A 288 -8.61 -12.75 31.49
CA VAL A 288 -8.36 -11.48 30.80
C VAL A 288 -7.06 -11.55 30.02
N LEU A 289 -6.00 -12.12 30.62
CA LEU A 289 -4.75 -12.38 29.90
C LEU A 289 -4.99 -13.26 28.67
N GLY A 290 -5.78 -14.33 28.81
CA GLY A 290 -6.11 -15.21 27.69
C GLY A 290 -6.91 -14.53 26.57
N MET A 291 -7.74 -13.53 26.89
CA MET A 291 -8.53 -12.79 25.90
C MET A 291 -7.65 -11.94 24.99
N PHE A 292 -6.65 -11.24 25.55
CA PHE A 292 -5.74 -10.38 24.78
C PHE A 292 -4.52 -11.14 24.24
N LEU A 293 -4.04 -12.14 24.98
CA LEU A 293 -2.76 -12.82 24.76
C LEU A 293 -2.93 -14.35 24.96
N PRO A 294 -3.71 -15.02 24.09
CA PRO A 294 -4.07 -16.43 24.25
C PRO A 294 -2.86 -17.38 24.22
N PHE A 295 -1.79 -17.02 23.49
CA PHE A 295 -0.56 -17.80 23.45
C PHE A 295 0.21 -17.73 24.78
N VAL A 296 0.28 -16.56 25.42
CA VAL A 296 0.91 -16.40 26.74
C VAL A 296 0.15 -17.19 27.79
N TRP A 297 -1.18 -17.10 27.75
CA TRP A 297 -2.07 -17.87 28.62
C TRP A 297 -1.82 -19.37 28.51
N ALA A 298 -1.76 -19.92 27.30
CA ALA A 298 -1.52 -21.35 27.09
C ALA A 298 -0.10 -21.79 27.52
N ILE A 299 0.92 -20.96 27.28
CA ILE A 299 2.30 -21.23 27.73
C ILE A 299 2.38 -21.29 29.26
N ILE A 300 1.75 -20.35 29.96
CA ILE A 300 1.77 -20.31 31.43
C ILE A 300 1.13 -21.58 32.00
N LEU A 301 -0.08 -21.92 31.55
CA LEU A 301 -0.80 -23.11 32.05
C LEU A 301 -0.07 -24.41 31.67
N GLY A 302 0.51 -24.46 30.47
CA GLY A 302 1.36 -25.56 30.00
C GLY A 302 2.75 -25.65 30.66
N GLY A 303 3.13 -24.67 31.48
CA GLY A 303 4.41 -24.60 32.19
C GLY A 303 4.62 -25.76 33.15
N ARG A 304 5.86 -26.07 33.55
CA ARG A 304 6.13 -27.26 34.38
C ARG A 304 5.61 -27.16 35.82
N ASP A 305 5.54 -25.95 36.36
CA ASP A 305 5.25 -25.72 37.78
C ASP A 305 3.75 -25.68 38.10
N GLU A 306 2.89 -25.47 37.10
CA GLU A 306 1.45 -25.43 37.32
C GLU A 306 0.90 -26.85 37.53
N GLN A 307 -0.13 -27.01 38.36
CA GLN A 307 -0.78 -28.31 38.58
C GLN A 307 -2.18 -28.27 37.98
N TYR A 308 -2.48 -29.25 37.15
CA TYR A 308 -3.82 -29.42 36.61
C TYR A 308 -4.63 -30.31 37.57
N ALA A 309 -5.78 -29.80 38.01
CA ALA A 309 -6.66 -30.42 39.00
C ALA A 309 -8.13 -30.31 38.53
N PRO A 310 -8.59 -31.22 37.65
CA PRO A 310 -9.92 -31.15 37.05
C PRO A 310 -11.06 -31.23 38.07
N GLU A 311 -10.83 -31.82 39.25
CA GLU A 311 -11.77 -31.90 40.36
C GLU A 311 -12.22 -30.53 40.88
N LEU A 312 -11.40 -29.49 40.72
CA LEU A 312 -11.74 -28.12 41.14
C LEU A 312 -12.94 -27.57 40.38
N LEU A 313 -13.20 -28.04 39.16
CA LEU A 313 -14.38 -27.64 38.39
C LEU A 313 -15.66 -28.07 39.09
N ALA A 314 -15.71 -29.32 39.55
CA ALA A 314 -16.86 -29.88 40.25
C ALA A 314 -17.09 -29.17 41.59
N MET A 315 -16.01 -28.83 42.32
CA MET A 315 -16.11 -28.04 43.56
C MET A 315 -16.73 -26.65 43.36
N HIS A 316 -16.55 -26.06 42.18
CA HIS A 316 -17.15 -24.76 41.81
C HIS A 316 -18.50 -24.89 41.11
N GLY A 317 -19.10 -26.08 41.08
CA GLY A 317 -20.41 -26.32 40.47
C GLY A 317 -20.41 -26.38 38.94
N TYR A 318 -19.24 -26.53 38.30
CA TYR A 318 -19.13 -26.70 36.85
C TYR A 318 -19.09 -28.18 36.44
N PRO A 319 -19.55 -28.51 35.22
CA PRO A 319 -19.44 -29.88 34.71
C PRO A 319 -17.96 -30.30 34.59
N PRO A 320 -17.65 -31.59 34.81
CA PRO A 320 -16.31 -32.12 34.64
C PRO A 320 -15.84 -31.99 33.18
N PRO A 321 -14.52 -32.00 32.93
CA PRO A 321 -13.99 -31.92 31.58
C PRO A 321 -14.42 -33.15 30.76
N LEU A 322 -14.78 -32.96 29.50
CA LEU A 322 -15.13 -34.07 28.61
C LEU A 322 -13.89 -34.75 28.01
N GLU A 323 -12.76 -34.05 27.99
CA GLU A 323 -11.45 -34.57 27.57
C GLU A 323 -10.35 -34.00 28.47
N GLY A 324 -9.20 -34.68 28.53
CA GLY A 324 -8.05 -34.21 29.28
C GLY A 324 -8.17 -34.46 30.78
N TYR A 325 -8.26 -35.73 31.16
CA TYR A 325 -8.22 -36.18 32.56
C TYR A 325 -6.78 -36.43 33.06
N GLY A 326 -5.78 -36.26 32.20
CA GLY A 326 -4.40 -36.62 32.45
C GLY A 326 -3.65 -35.60 33.29
N SER A 327 -3.88 -35.68 34.59
CA SER A 327 -2.99 -35.33 35.72
C SER A 327 -3.64 -35.78 37.05
N ALA A 328 -4.94 -36.10 37.04
CA ALA A 328 -5.61 -36.78 38.12
C ALA A 328 -5.22 -38.26 38.10
N SER A 329 -4.50 -38.70 39.13
CA SER A 329 -4.62 -40.08 39.58
C SER A 329 -6.10 -40.35 39.81
N ARG A 330 -6.71 -41.25 39.00
CA ARG A 330 -8.03 -41.78 39.29
C ARG A 330 -8.00 -42.34 40.72
N PRO A 331 -8.89 -41.93 41.65
CA PRO A 331 -9.32 -42.89 42.65
C PRO A 331 -10.01 -44.01 41.86
N ALA A 332 -9.51 -45.24 42.01
CA ALA A 332 -10.10 -46.41 41.37
C ALA A 332 -11.61 -46.43 41.66
N GLN A 333 -12.41 -46.47 40.60
CA GLN A 333 -13.80 -46.86 40.72
C GLN A 333 -13.88 -48.35 40.36
N PHE A 334 -14.42 -49.10 41.31
CA PHE A 334 -14.64 -50.54 41.40
C PHE A 334 -13.43 -51.37 41.87
#